data_AF-A0A3S0M7N6-F1
#
_entry.id   AF-A0A3S0M7N6-F1
#
_cell.length_a   1.000
_cell.length_b   1.000
_cell.length_c   1.000
_cell.angle_alpha   90.00
_cell.angle_beta   90.00
_cell.angle_gamma   90.00
#
_symmetry.space_group_name_H-M   'P 1'
#
loop_
_entity.id
_entity.type
_entity.pdbx_description
1 polymer ?
#
loop_
_entity_poly.entity_id
_entity_poly.type
_entity_poly.pdbx_seq_one_letter_code
_entity_poly.pdbx_strand_id
1 'polypeptide(L)'
;MRSGFCVSSSAPSRAGRKGKARQSKVLTILHRSGMPLTMVWIDRFRRGGSMKQLTHSGIYGLVETSGLLLTVRKTRGPYRGLLDAPGGASEPGDVDMTATLRRELLEETGRELLSIGAWHEFRFMVTRDSSGNPIEFVHAGYWTCAVLHPSRAGGEPAPPPSADTDATIWVPRTGWQNRMDLSPLLRTILAAADHLPGS
;
A
#
# COMPACT_ATOMS: atom_id res chain seq x y z
N MET A 1 15.32 -27.39 -41.56
CA MET A 1 16.53 -26.67 -42.04
C MET A 1 17.16 -25.93 -40.87
N ARG A 2 18.42 -26.24 -40.58
CA ARG A 2 19.18 -25.65 -39.47
C ARG A 2 19.70 -24.27 -39.88
N SER A 3 19.45 -23.26 -39.05
CA SER A 3 20.21 -22.01 -38.99
C SER A 3 20.32 -21.70 -37.48
N GLY A 4 21.47 -21.47 -36.86
CA GLY A 4 22.73 -20.93 -37.33
C GLY A 4 23.00 -19.66 -36.53
N PHE A 5 23.29 -19.76 -35.23
CA PHE A 5 23.63 -18.60 -34.39
C PHE A 5 25.12 -18.30 -34.52
N CYS A 6 25.44 -17.13 -35.06
CA CYS A 6 26.79 -16.59 -35.07
C CYS A 6 27.00 -15.77 -33.79
N VAL A 7 27.98 -16.16 -32.96
CA VAL A 7 28.42 -15.39 -31.80
C VAL A 7 29.75 -14.76 -32.17
N SER A 8 29.79 -13.44 -32.36
CA SER A 8 31.05 -12.71 -32.44
C SER A 8 31.38 -12.13 -31.06
N SER A 9 32.46 -12.63 -30.46
CA SER A 9 33.10 -12.07 -29.27
C SER A 9 34.33 -11.26 -29.70
N SER A 10 34.47 -10.04 -29.19
CA SER A 10 35.71 -9.27 -29.26
C SER A 10 36.22 -8.97 -27.85
N ALA A 11 37.47 -9.36 -27.57
CA ALA A 11 38.16 -9.18 -26.29
C ALA A 11 38.71 -7.73 -26.11
N PRO A 12 38.99 -7.28 -24.87
CA PRO A 12 39.37 -5.89 -24.61
C PRO A 12 40.90 -5.68 -24.62
N SER A 13 41.35 -4.57 -25.19
CA SER A 13 42.72 -4.04 -25.00
C SER A 13 42.81 -3.27 -23.68
N ARG A 14 43.79 -3.60 -22.83
CA ARG A 14 44.11 -2.86 -21.59
C ARG A 14 44.97 -1.62 -21.89
N ALA A 15 44.61 -0.46 -21.33
CA ALA A 15 45.39 0.26 -20.31
C ALA A 15 44.88 1.72 -20.17
N GLY A 16 44.68 2.17 -18.91
CA GLY A 16 44.66 3.61 -18.58
C GLY A 16 43.42 4.13 -17.83
N ARG A 17 43.60 4.35 -16.52
CA ARG A 17 42.80 5.21 -15.61
C ARG A 17 41.40 4.73 -15.17
N LYS A 18 41.21 4.72 -13.84
CA LYS A 18 40.01 4.26 -13.12
C LYS A 18 38.76 5.07 -13.49
N GLY A 19 37.94 4.51 -14.37
CA GLY A 19 36.53 4.83 -14.52
C GLY A 19 35.85 3.55 -14.99
N LYS A 20 35.08 2.87 -14.11
CA LYS A 20 34.44 1.61 -14.50
C LYS A 20 33.39 1.90 -15.56
N ALA A 21 33.65 1.40 -16.77
CA ALA A 21 32.79 1.49 -17.93
C ALA A 21 31.40 0.92 -17.65
N ARG A 22 30.39 1.72 -17.99
CA ARG A 22 28.96 1.44 -17.89
C ARG A 22 28.60 0.45 -19.01
N GLN A 23 28.31 -0.81 -18.67
CA GLN A 23 27.74 -1.75 -19.63
C GLN A 23 26.22 -1.79 -19.46
N SER A 24 25.52 -1.16 -20.39
CA SER A 24 24.08 -1.25 -20.54
C SER A 24 23.77 -2.37 -21.52
N LYS A 25 23.24 -3.50 -21.06
CA LYS A 25 22.58 -4.48 -21.94
C LYS A 25 21.10 -4.09 -22.04
N VAL A 26 20.69 -3.66 -23.21
CA VAL A 26 19.28 -3.45 -23.56
C VAL A 26 18.72 -4.81 -23.98
N LEU A 27 17.83 -5.39 -23.18
CA LEU A 27 17.03 -6.54 -23.58
C LEU A 27 15.70 -6.02 -24.13
N THR A 28 15.59 -5.90 -25.45
CA THR A 28 14.35 -5.53 -26.12
C THR A 28 13.42 -6.73 -26.15
N ILE A 29 12.42 -6.75 -25.25
CA ILE A 29 11.25 -7.63 -25.39
C ILE A 29 10.16 -6.79 -26.06
N LEU A 30 9.91 -7.04 -27.34
CA LEU A 30 8.75 -6.50 -28.05
C LEU A 30 7.52 -7.32 -27.61
N HIS A 31 6.55 -6.68 -26.97
CA HIS A 31 5.20 -7.22 -26.89
C HIS A 31 4.20 -6.17 -27.39
N ARG A 32 3.29 -6.64 -28.24
CA ARG A 32 2.23 -5.90 -28.93
C ARG A 32 1.20 -5.34 -27.94
N SER A 33 0.54 -4.27 -28.39
CA SER A 33 -0.63 -3.59 -27.83
C SER A 33 -0.33 -2.59 -26.70
N GLY A 34 -0.65 -1.34 -27.00
CA GLY A 34 -0.13 -0.15 -26.33
C GLY A 34 -1.01 0.38 -25.21
N MET A 35 -0.34 0.76 -24.13
CA MET A 35 -0.72 1.77 -23.12
C MET A 35 0.60 2.30 -22.53
N PRO A 36 0.89 3.62 -22.49
CA PRO A 36 2.18 4.11 -22.00
C PRO A 36 2.14 4.22 -20.47
N LEU A 37 2.85 3.33 -19.77
CA LEU A 37 3.29 3.61 -18.40
C LEU A 37 4.48 4.57 -18.49
N THR A 38 4.30 5.80 -18.00
CA THR A 38 5.40 6.72 -17.71
C THR A 38 6.31 6.07 -16.66
N MET A 39 7.30 5.34 -17.15
CA MET A 39 8.33 4.66 -16.38
C MET A 39 9.33 5.70 -15.88
N VAL A 40 9.17 6.12 -14.62
CA VAL A 40 10.16 6.91 -13.89
C VAL A 40 11.40 6.02 -13.72
N TRP A 41 12.49 6.38 -14.39
CA TRP A 41 13.80 5.77 -14.20
C TRP A 41 14.30 6.09 -12.78
N ILE A 42 14.24 5.13 -11.86
CA ILE A 42 14.91 5.25 -10.55
C ILE A 42 16.30 4.63 -10.69
N ASP A 43 17.31 5.49 -10.62
CA ASP A 43 18.71 5.10 -10.63
C ASP A 43 19.01 4.21 -9.41
N ARG A 44 19.43 2.97 -9.65
CA ARG A 44 19.63 1.95 -8.63
C ARG A 44 20.96 2.18 -7.91
N PHE A 45 20.94 2.98 -6.85
CA PHE A 45 22.09 3.13 -5.96
C PHE A 45 22.29 1.86 -5.12
N ARG A 46 22.94 0.84 -5.70
CA ARG A 46 23.44 -0.33 -4.97
C ARG A 46 24.71 0.06 -4.21
N ARG A 47 24.58 0.48 -2.95
CA ARG A 47 25.68 0.37 -1.97
C ARG A 47 25.55 -0.95 -1.23
N GLY A 48 26.66 -1.69 -1.17
CA GLY A 48 26.74 -3.05 -0.69
C GLY A 48 26.22 -3.23 0.73
N GLY A 49 25.24 -4.12 0.84
CA GLY A 49 24.56 -4.57 2.05
C GLY A 49 23.24 -5.19 1.59
N SER A 50 22.99 -6.46 1.89
CA SER A 50 21.71 -7.09 1.57
C SER A 50 20.63 -6.44 2.43
N MET A 51 19.96 -5.39 1.92
CA MET A 51 18.75 -4.90 2.58
C MET A 51 17.73 -6.04 2.54
N LYS A 52 17.34 -6.51 3.72
CA LYS A 52 16.32 -7.54 3.87
C LYS A 52 15.00 -6.94 3.41
N GLN A 53 14.45 -7.47 2.32
CA GLN A 53 13.12 -7.10 1.85
C GLN A 53 12.11 -7.39 2.97
N LEU A 54 11.45 -6.35 3.47
CA LEU A 54 10.41 -6.49 4.49
C LEU A 54 9.07 -6.60 3.77
N THR A 55 8.36 -7.70 4.00
CA THR A 55 7.02 -7.90 3.42
C THR A 55 5.99 -7.81 4.54
N HIS A 56 4.93 -7.05 4.30
CA HIS A 56 3.73 -7.02 5.14
C HIS A 56 2.52 -7.43 4.33
N SER A 57 1.74 -8.35 4.89
CA SER A 57 0.43 -8.75 4.38
C SER A 57 -0.61 -8.40 5.42
N GLY A 58 -1.69 -7.74 5.01
CA GLY A 58 -2.75 -7.33 5.92
C GLY A 58 -4.15 -7.32 5.29
N ILE A 59 -5.16 -7.26 6.15
CA ILE A 59 -6.57 -7.15 5.82
C ILE A 59 -7.08 -5.81 6.34
N TYR A 60 -7.73 -5.03 5.48
CA TYR A 60 -8.10 -3.65 5.78
C TYR A 60 -9.56 -3.34 5.46
N GLY A 61 -10.15 -2.43 6.24
CA GLY A 61 -11.50 -1.92 6.03
C GLY A 61 -11.49 -0.47 5.58
N LEU A 62 -12.15 -0.18 4.46
CA LEU A 62 -12.53 1.18 4.10
C LEU A 62 -13.91 1.45 4.69
N VAL A 63 -13.97 2.24 5.77
CA VAL A 63 -15.23 2.63 6.40
C VAL A 63 -15.51 4.09 6.06
N GLU A 64 -16.64 4.34 5.41
CA GLU A 64 -17.12 5.68 5.09
C GLU A 64 -18.52 5.88 5.68
N THR A 65 -18.68 6.96 6.44
CA THR A 65 -19.97 7.36 7.04
C THR A 65 -20.18 8.85 6.79
N SER A 66 -21.27 9.21 6.10
CA SER A 66 -21.65 10.61 5.85
C SER A 66 -20.53 11.44 5.20
N GLY A 67 -19.78 10.86 4.25
CA GLY A 67 -18.67 11.53 3.59
C GLY A 67 -17.41 11.67 4.45
N LEU A 68 -17.33 10.99 5.59
CA LEU A 68 -16.15 10.91 6.44
C LEU A 68 -15.57 9.49 6.41
N LEU A 69 -14.26 9.40 6.27
CA LEU A 69 -13.47 8.18 6.35
C LEU A 69 -13.04 7.92 7.79
N LEU A 70 -13.22 6.69 8.26
CA LEU A 70 -12.59 6.22 9.49
C LEU A 70 -11.12 5.93 9.23
N THR A 71 -10.23 6.52 10.03
CA THR A 71 -8.79 6.28 9.93
C THR A 71 -8.19 5.98 11.29
N VAL A 72 -7.07 5.28 11.29
CA VAL A 72 -6.25 5.02 12.48
C VAL A 72 -4.87 5.63 12.32
N ARG A 73 -4.30 6.17 13.39
CA ARG A 73 -2.93 6.70 13.32
C ARG A 73 -1.92 5.58 13.57
N LYS A 74 -1.06 5.27 12.60
CA LYS A 74 -0.06 4.21 12.78
C LYS A 74 0.98 4.63 13.82
N THR A 75 1.13 3.81 14.86
CA THR A 75 2.11 4.03 15.94
C THR A 75 3.46 3.38 15.66
N ARG A 76 3.51 2.43 14.71
CA ARG A 76 4.70 1.62 14.38
C ARG A 76 4.82 1.34 12.88
N GLY A 77 6.00 0.85 12.48
CA GLY A 77 6.29 0.44 11.11
C GLY A 77 6.58 1.61 10.15
N PRO A 78 6.70 1.32 8.84
CA PRO A 78 7.09 2.30 7.82
C PRO A 78 6.16 3.52 7.72
N TYR A 79 4.93 3.43 8.23
CA TYR A 79 3.91 4.46 8.13
C TYR A 79 3.71 5.23 9.44
N ARG A 80 4.60 5.07 10.43
CA ARG A 80 4.45 5.71 11.74
C ARG A 80 4.13 7.21 11.62
N GLY A 81 3.07 7.64 12.30
CA GLY A 81 2.58 9.02 12.31
C GLY A 81 1.51 9.33 11.26
N LEU A 82 1.38 8.52 10.21
CA LEU A 82 0.38 8.69 9.16
C LEU A 82 -0.97 8.08 9.56
N LEU A 83 -2.04 8.60 8.96
CA LEU A 83 -3.38 8.06 9.02
C LEU A 83 -3.53 6.93 8.00
N ASP A 84 -4.13 5.83 8.42
CA ASP A 84 -4.25 4.61 7.64
C ASP A 84 -5.67 4.03 7.73
N ALA A 85 -5.98 3.09 6.85
CA ALA A 85 -7.18 2.28 7.00
C ALA A 85 -7.05 1.40 8.26
N PRO A 86 -8.13 1.21 9.05
CA PRO A 86 -8.14 0.23 10.12
C PRO A 86 -7.91 -1.17 9.57
N GLY A 87 -7.10 -1.96 10.27
CA GLY A 87 -6.72 -3.29 9.85
C GLY A 87 -5.27 -3.66 10.15
N GLY A 88 -4.97 -4.93 9.90
CA GLY A 88 -3.71 -5.54 10.30
C GLY A 88 -3.51 -6.93 9.72
N ALA A 89 -2.49 -7.61 10.24
CA ALA A 89 -2.18 -8.97 9.82
C ALA A 89 -3.13 -9.96 10.49
N SER A 90 -3.43 -11.07 9.80
CA SER A 90 -4.16 -12.17 10.41
C SER A 90 -3.36 -12.79 11.55
N GLU A 91 -4.05 -13.19 12.61
CA GLU A 91 -3.49 -13.83 13.79
C GLU A 91 -3.86 -15.31 13.89
N PRO A 92 -3.08 -16.13 14.63
CA PRO A 92 -3.46 -17.50 14.95
C PRO A 92 -4.80 -17.53 15.72
N GLY A 93 -5.88 -17.92 15.03
CA GLY A 93 -7.23 -17.92 15.57
C GLY A 93 -8.25 -17.23 14.67
N ASP A 94 -7.79 -16.38 13.74
CA ASP A 94 -8.65 -15.82 12.71
C ASP A 94 -9.07 -16.92 11.73
N VAL A 95 -10.37 -17.24 11.68
CA VAL A 95 -10.90 -18.30 10.81
C VAL A 95 -10.89 -17.91 9.33
N ASP A 96 -10.97 -16.61 9.04
CA ASP A 96 -10.95 -16.03 7.70
C ASP A 96 -10.55 -14.54 7.75
N MET A 97 -10.50 -13.90 6.57
CA MET A 97 -10.19 -12.47 6.43
C MET A 97 -11.21 -11.57 7.15
N THR A 98 -12.48 -11.97 7.19
CA THR A 98 -13.54 -11.21 7.86
C THR A 98 -13.35 -11.23 9.37
N ALA A 99 -12.90 -12.36 9.93
CA ALA A 99 -12.55 -12.49 11.34
C ALA A 99 -11.37 -11.59 11.70
N THR A 100 -10.30 -11.57 10.89
CA THR A 100 -9.19 -10.63 11.04
C THR A 100 -9.68 -9.17 11.05
N LEU A 101 -10.46 -8.78 10.05
CA LEU A 101 -10.97 -7.41 9.96
C LEU A 101 -11.86 -7.03 11.15
N ARG A 102 -12.72 -7.95 11.59
CA ARG A 102 -13.58 -7.74 12.76
C ARG A 102 -12.76 -7.51 14.03
N ARG A 103 -11.71 -8.32 14.27
CA ARG A 103 -10.82 -8.18 15.42
C ARG A 103 -10.09 -6.83 15.39
N GLU A 104 -9.44 -6.51 14.28
CA GLU A 104 -8.69 -5.26 14.12
C GLU A 104 -9.58 -4.02 14.27
N LEU A 105 -10.78 -4.01 13.68
CA LEU A 105 -11.74 -2.91 13.85
C LEU A 105 -12.15 -2.72 15.32
N LEU A 106 -12.38 -3.82 16.03
CA LEU A 106 -12.74 -3.75 17.44
C LEU A 106 -11.58 -3.26 18.30
N GLU A 107 -10.37 -3.75 18.06
CA GLU A 107 -9.15 -3.38 18.81
C GLU A 107 -8.71 -1.94 18.54
N GLU A 108 -8.65 -1.52 17.27
CA GLU A 108 -8.14 -0.21 16.88
C GLU A 108 -9.17 0.92 17.05
N THR A 109 -10.48 0.61 16.94
CA THR A 109 -11.54 1.63 16.88
C THR A 109 -12.67 1.46 17.89
N GLY A 110 -12.75 0.31 18.57
CA GLY A 110 -13.83 -0.02 19.49
C GLY A 110 -15.19 -0.25 18.82
N ARG A 111 -15.22 -0.49 17.49
CA ARG A 111 -16.46 -0.60 16.71
C ARG A 111 -16.65 -2.01 16.15
N GLU A 112 -17.89 -2.48 16.17
CA GLU A 112 -18.27 -3.79 15.64
C GLU A 112 -18.54 -3.72 14.13
N LEU A 113 -17.96 -4.64 13.38
CA LEU A 113 -18.22 -4.83 11.94
C LEU A 113 -19.63 -5.40 11.71
N LEU A 114 -20.46 -4.68 10.97
CA LEU A 114 -21.82 -5.09 10.58
C LEU A 114 -21.82 -5.90 9.28
N SER A 115 -21.22 -5.37 8.23
CA SER A 115 -21.16 -6.01 6.91
C SER A 115 -19.95 -5.54 6.10
N ILE A 116 -19.63 -6.30 5.05
CA ILE A 116 -18.54 -6.00 4.12
C ILE A 116 -19.00 -6.11 2.67
N GLY A 117 -18.33 -5.37 1.79
CA GLY A 117 -18.42 -5.52 0.35
C GLY A 117 -17.50 -6.62 -0.19
N ALA A 118 -17.26 -6.58 -1.51
CA ALA A 118 -16.30 -7.47 -2.16
C ALA A 118 -14.88 -7.21 -1.67
N TRP A 119 -14.07 -8.27 -1.61
CA TRP A 119 -12.64 -8.15 -1.33
C TRP A 119 -11.88 -7.73 -2.58
N HIS A 120 -10.93 -6.81 -2.39
CA HIS A 120 -10.06 -6.28 -3.43
C HIS A 120 -8.60 -6.49 -3.03
N GLU A 121 -7.80 -7.09 -3.93
CA GLU A 121 -6.37 -7.27 -3.70
C GLU A 121 -5.61 -5.96 -3.95
N PHE A 122 -4.54 -5.75 -3.20
CA PHE A 122 -3.55 -4.73 -3.52
C PHE A 122 -2.12 -5.26 -3.32
N ARG A 123 -1.18 -4.65 -4.04
CA ARG A 123 0.24 -4.87 -3.86
C ARG A 123 1.03 -3.66 -4.37
N PHE A 124 1.92 -3.12 -3.55
CA PHE A 124 2.84 -2.06 -3.96
C PHE A 124 4.15 -2.11 -3.17
N MET A 125 5.18 -1.47 -3.72
CA MET A 125 6.48 -1.30 -3.09
C MET A 125 6.57 0.09 -2.48
N VAL A 126 7.07 0.16 -1.25
CA VAL A 126 7.41 1.40 -0.56
C VAL A 126 8.92 1.50 -0.51
N THR A 127 9.43 2.65 -0.98
CA THR A 127 10.87 2.92 -1.08
C THR A 127 11.38 3.88 0.00
N ARG A 128 10.48 4.52 0.75
CA ARG A 128 10.81 5.39 1.89
C ARG A 128 9.84 5.20 3.05
N ASP A 129 10.35 5.22 4.28
CA ASP A 129 9.50 5.29 5.47
C ASP A 129 8.94 6.71 5.69
N SER A 130 8.11 6.89 6.73
CA SER A 130 7.50 8.18 7.08
C SER A 130 8.51 9.25 7.52
N SER A 131 9.74 8.86 7.87
CA SER A 131 10.85 9.78 8.18
C SER A 131 11.68 10.12 6.93
N GLY A 132 11.37 9.53 5.78
CA GLY A 132 12.09 9.71 4.51
C GLY A 132 13.29 8.80 4.32
N ASN A 133 13.57 7.88 5.25
CA ASN A 133 14.68 6.94 5.14
C ASN A 133 14.41 5.93 4.03
N PRO A 134 15.41 5.55 3.22
CA PRO A 134 15.23 4.55 2.17
C PRO A 134 14.94 3.17 2.78
N ILE A 135 13.92 2.50 2.25
CA ILE A 135 13.53 1.13 2.63
C ILE A 135 13.21 0.31 1.37
N GLU A 136 13.17 -1.01 1.48
CA GLU A 136 12.59 -1.91 0.48
C GLU A 136 11.47 -2.72 1.15
N PHE A 137 10.25 -2.18 1.11
CA PHE A 137 9.09 -2.74 1.79
C PHE A 137 7.97 -3.06 0.83
N VAL A 138 7.59 -4.34 0.71
CA VAL A 138 6.42 -4.75 -0.07
C VAL A 138 5.21 -4.80 0.86
N HIS A 139 4.20 -4.01 0.53
CA HIS A 139 2.91 -4.08 1.17
C HIS A 139 1.91 -4.74 0.22
N ALA A 140 1.32 -5.84 0.65
CA ALA A 140 0.27 -6.54 -0.08
C ALA A 140 -0.87 -6.92 0.86
N GLY A 141 -1.97 -7.38 0.29
CA GLY A 141 -3.09 -7.89 1.06
C GLY A 141 -4.42 -7.60 0.40
N TYR A 142 -5.45 -7.48 1.22
CA TYR A 142 -6.81 -7.27 0.76
C TYR A 142 -7.49 -6.15 1.53
N TRP A 143 -8.41 -5.48 0.85
CA TRP A 143 -9.28 -4.49 1.46
C TRP A 143 -10.72 -4.70 1.03
N THR A 144 -11.67 -4.18 1.81
CA THR A 144 -13.10 -4.19 1.49
C THR A 144 -13.76 -2.93 2.03
N CYS A 145 -14.87 -2.49 1.42
CA CYS A 145 -15.75 -1.52 2.03
C CYS A 145 -16.43 -2.17 3.24
N ALA A 146 -16.35 -1.54 4.41
CA ALA A 146 -16.88 -2.06 5.66
C ALA A 146 -17.94 -1.11 6.23
N VAL A 147 -19.05 -1.69 6.68
CA VAL A 147 -20.11 -0.98 7.41
C VAL A 147 -20.02 -1.39 8.87
N LEU A 148 -20.08 -0.41 9.76
CA LEU A 148 -20.02 -0.63 11.21
C LEU A 148 -21.43 -0.64 11.80
N HIS A 149 -21.61 -1.37 12.91
CA HIS A 149 -22.83 -1.25 13.69
C HIS A 149 -23.01 0.20 14.17
N PRO A 150 -24.25 0.72 14.17
CA PRO A 150 -24.56 1.98 14.84
C PRO A 150 -24.11 1.89 16.30
N SER A 151 -23.50 2.96 16.81
CA SER A 151 -23.12 3.02 18.23
C SER A 151 -24.35 2.77 19.11
N ARG A 152 -24.23 1.92 20.15
CA ARG A 152 -25.34 1.44 21.00
C ARG A 152 -26.08 2.50 21.84
N ALA A 153 -25.92 3.80 21.54
CA ALA A 153 -26.78 4.83 22.12
C ALA A 153 -28.00 5.00 21.21
N GLY A 154 -29.18 4.55 21.67
CA GLY A 154 -30.43 4.76 20.94
C GLY A 154 -30.71 6.25 20.77
N GLY A 155 -30.43 6.79 19.58
CA GLY A 155 -30.71 8.17 19.20
C GLY A 155 -29.58 8.76 18.35
N GLU A 156 -29.82 8.87 17.03
CA GLU A 156 -28.93 9.41 15.99
C GLU A 156 -27.52 8.80 15.88
N PRO A 157 -26.89 8.80 14.68
CA PRO A 157 -25.46 8.50 14.58
C PRO A 157 -24.72 9.52 15.44
N ALA A 158 -24.07 9.07 16.51
CA ALA A 158 -23.21 9.94 17.30
C ALA A 158 -22.25 10.66 16.33
N PRO A 159 -22.12 11.99 16.42
CA PRO A 159 -21.13 12.71 15.63
C PRO A 159 -19.77 12.07 15.83
N PRO A 160 -18.86 12.11 14.83
CA PRO A 160 -17.55 11.52 14.96
C PRO A 160 -16.93 11.97 16.29
N PRO A 161 -16.39 11.05 17.12
CA PRO A 161 -15.74 11.43 18.36
C PRO A 161 -14.73 12.54 18.06
N SER A 162 -14.68 13.55 18.92
CA SER A 162 -13.69 14.62 18.84
C SER A 162 -12.31 14.00 18.64
N ALA A 163 -11.47 14.65 17.82
CA ALA A 163 -10.18 14.18 17.30
C ALA A 163 -9.12 13.70 18.33
N ASP A 164 -9.46 13.67 19.63
CA ASP A 164 -8.55 13.49 20.77
C ASP A 164 -8.83 12.22 21.61
N THR A 165 -9.39 11.15 21.03
CA THR A 165 -9.31 9.80 21.63
C THR A 165 -8.33 8.92 20.85
N ASP A 166 -7.04 9.17 21.12
CA ASP A 166 -5.78 8.41 20.98
C ASP A 166 -5.55 7.26 19.97
N ALA A 167 -6.44 6.94 19.03
CA ALA A 167 -6.09 6.04 17.93
C ALA A 167 -6.87 6.28 16.63
N THR A 168 -8.10 6.78 16.71
CA THR A 168 -9.05 6.81 15.58
C THR A 168 -9.47 8.24 15.24
N ILE A 169 -9.40 8.61 13.95
CA ILE A 169 -9.72 9.95 13.45
C ILE A 169 -10.67 9.82 12.26
N TRP A 170 -11.75 10.60 12.26
CA TRP A 170 -12.62 10.74 11.09
C TRP A 170 -12.13 11.90 10.23
N VAL A 171 -12.01 11.66 8.92
CA VAL A 171 -11.49 12.64 7.98
C VAL A 171 -12.41 12.81 6.78
N PRO A 172 -12.54 14.01 6.19
CA PRO A 172 -13.30 14.19 4.96
C PRO A 172 -12.84 13.25 3.85
N ARG A 173 -13.80 12.58 3.21
CA ARG A 173 -13.58 11.78 2.00
C ARG A 173 -13.18 12.64 0.82
N THR A 174 -13.79 13.82 0.72
CA THR A 174 -13.54 14.77 -0.36
C THR A 174 -12.17 15.42 -0.19
N GLY A 175 -11.46 15.63 -1.30
CA GLY A 175 -10.14 16.25 -1.30
C GLY A 175 -9.03 15.42 -0.65
N TRP A 176 -9.23 14.12 -0.45
CA TRP A 176 -8.23 13.22 0.14
C TRP A 176 -6.89 13.25 -0.59
N GLN A 177 -6.89 13.54 -1.91
CA GLN A 177 -5.69 13.66 -2.74
C GLN A 177 -4.74 14.76 -2.25
N ASN A 178 -5.29 15.83 -1.65
CA ASN A 178 -4.54 16.99 -1.18
C ASN A 178 -3.98 16.80 0.25
N ARG A 179 -4.47 15.80 0.98
CA ARG A 179 -3.92 15.47 2.29
C ARG A 179 -2.52 14.92 2.12
N MET A 180 -1.61 15.24 3.05
CA MET A 180 -0.23 14.71 3.08
C MET A 180 -0.01 13.68 4.20
N ASP A 181 -0.96 13.59 5.11
CA ASP A 181 -0.89 12.75 6.31
C ASP A 181 -1.50 11.35 6.12
N LEU A 182 -1.98 11.00 4.92
CA LEU A 182 -2.47 9.67 4.61
C LEU A 182 -1.33 8.71 4.21
N SER A 183 -1.40 7.48 4.73
CA SER A 183 -0.48 6.39 4.40
C SER A 183 -0.53 6.05 2.90
N PRO A 184 0.56 5.47 2.34
CA PRO A 184 0.53 4.91 1.00
C PRO A 184 -0.57 3.86 0.78
N LEU A 185 -0.89 3.07 1.82
CA LEU A 185 -1.95 2.06 1.76
C LEU A 185 -3.32 2.71 1.56
N LEU A 186 -3.70 3.61 2.46
CA LEU A 186 -5.01 4.25 2.42
C LEU A 186 -5.21 5.03 1.11
N ARG A 187 -4.17 5.70 0.60
CA ARG A 187 -4.23 6.35 -0.74
C ARG A 187 -4.46 5.35 -1.86
N THR A 188 -3.81 4.20 -1.80
CA THR A 188 -3.98 3.13 -2.80
C THR A 188 -5.42 2.60 -2.77
N ILE A 189 -5.97 2.39 -1.58
CA ILE A 189 -7.37 1.98 -1.39
C ILE A 189 -8.33 3.04 -1.92
N LEU A 190 -8.15 4.31 -1.57
CA LEU A 190 -9.03 5.40 -2.01
C LEU A 190 -9.01 5.61 -3.52
N ALA A 191 -7.83 5.56 -4.15
CA ALA A 191 -7.71 5.62 -5.59
C ALA A 191 -8.45 4.46 -6.28
N ALA A 192 -8.37 3.25 -5.72
CA ALA A 192 -9.11 2.10 -6.26
C ALA A 192 -10.63 2.23 -6.02
N ALA A 193 -11.04 2.69 -4.84
CA ALA A 193 -12.43 2.90 -4.48
C ALA A 193 -13.13 3.96 -5.35
N ASP A 194 -12.42 5.04 -5.72
CA ASP A 194 -12.90 6.08 -6.66
C ASP A 194 -13.25 5.52 -8.06
N HIS A 195 -12.80 4.29 -8.38
CA HIS A 195 -13.08 3.63 -9.65
C HIS A 195 -14.06 2.45 -9.53
N LEU A 196 -14.59 2.17 -8.33
CA LEU A 196 -15.59 1.12 -8.16
C LEU A 196 -16.94 1.60 -8.70
N PRO A 197 -17.67 0.75 -9.46
CA PRO A 197 -18.99 1.10 -9.96
C PRO A 197 -19.97 1.30 -8.81
N GLY A 198 -20.64 2.46 -8.77
CA GLY A 198 -21.63 2.81 -7.74
C GLY A 198 -21.12 3.63 -6.56
N SER A 199 -19.95 4.29 -6.70
CA SER A 199 -19.48 5.35 -5.80
C SER A 199 -20.09 6.72 -6.10
#